data_AF-A0A2N1M253-F1
#
_entry.id   AF-A0A2N1M253-F1
#
_cell.length_a   1.000
_cell.length_b   1.000
_cell.length_c   1.000
_cell.angle_alpha   90.00
_cell.angle_beta   90.00
_cell.angle_gamma   90.00
#
_symmetry.space_group_name_H-M   'P 1'
#
loop_
_entity.id
_entity.type
_entity.pdbx_description
1 polymer ?
#
loop_
_entity_poly.entity_id
_entity_poly.type
_entity_poly.pdbx_seq_one_letter_code
_entity_poly.pdbx_strand_id
1 'polypeptide(L)'
;MRKNLIDELKIAIGDITDYTGQPGSQFLIQLLQLGLYDVCRILYSDAELFTHEKWDKNKCKSGPISKSRIDQIWITHEPDVIPVEFLVHLSQMVTNSHYSIISITLNISGFIKNNFRHCVPNQLQDPDLEDKQQNKRIVDFSKITNVQWKNFTETLDREIEAWDFQQLIDEFNYEIQLRDEKDTDGEEIK
;
A
#
# COMPACT_ATOMS: atom_id res chain seq x y z
N MET A 1 -15.80 -5.49 -25.69
CA MET A 1 -14.49 -5.93 -26.19
C MET A 1 -13.45 -5.05 -25.51
N ARG A 2 -12.88 -5.49 -24.37
CA ARG A 2 -11.87 -4.69 -23.63
C ARG A 2 -10.57 -4.73 -24.44
N LYS A 3 -10.09 -3.56 -24.89
CA LYS A 3 -8.73 -3.44 -25.43
C LYS A 3 -7.75 -3.87 -24.33
N ASN A 4 -6.66 -4.53 -24.74
CA ASN A 4 -5.68 -5.07 -23.81
C ASN A 4 -4.96 -3.90 -23.14
N LEU A 5 -5.13 -3.74 -21.83
CA LEU A 5 -4.52 -2.66 -21.02
C LEU A 5 -2.99 -2.64 -21.19
N ILE A 6 -2.39 -3.79 -21.51
CA ILE A 6 -0.97 -3.93 -21.85
C ILE A 6 -0.61 -3.13 -23.11
N ASP A 7 -1.49 -3.06 -24.10
CA ASP A 7 -1.24 -2.31 -25.33
C ASP A 7 -1.41 -0.79 -25.09
N GLU A 8 -2.31 -0.38 -24.19
CA GLU A 8 -2.40 1.02 -23.73
C GLU A 8 -1.20 1.43 -22.88
N LEU A 9 -0.69 0.52 -22.01
CA LEU A 9 0.55 0.72 -21.26
C LEU A 9 1.77 0.80 -22.19
N LYS A 10 1.82 0.01 -23.26
CA LYS A 10 2.89 0.11 -24.28
C LYS A 10 2.85 1.44 -25.05
N ILE A 11 1.66 1.96 -25.35
CA ILE A 11 1.50 3.27 -25.98
C ILE A 11 1.98 4.37 -25.02
N ALA A 12 1.59 4.30 -23.74
CA ALA A 12 2.08 5.22 -22.71
C ALA A 12 3.61 5.14 -22.51
N ILE A 13 4.20 3.94 -22.62
CA ILE A 13 5.66 3.75 -22.60
C ILE A 13 6.32 4.39 -23.83
N GLY A 14 5.69 4.32 -25.01
CA GLY A 14 6.17 4.98 -26.23
C GLY A 14 6.33 6.49 -26.05
N ASP A 15 5.34 7.14 -25.43
CA ASP A 15 5.37 8.58 -25.14
C ASP A 15 6.35 8.95 -24.00
N ILE A 16 6.69 8.00 -23.13
CA ILE A 16 7.70 8.19 -22.06
C ILE A 16 9.14 8.20 -22.62
N THR A 17 9.39 7.73 -23.85
CA THR A 17 10.75 7.70 -24.43
C THR A 17 11.35 9.08 -24.72
N ASP A 18 10.54 10.15 -24.72
CA ASP A 18 11.03 11.54 -24.78
C ASP A 18 11.68 12.04 -23.47
N TYR A 19 11.64 11.25 -22.38
CA TYR A 19 12.26 11.57 -21.09
C TYR A 19 13.73 11.13 -20.95
N THR A 20 14.37 10.64 -22.00
CA THR A 20 15.71 9.99 -21.96
C THR A 20 16.89 10.88 -21.54
N GLY A 21 16.66 12.16 -21.17
CA GLY A 21 17.71 13.12 -20.84
C GLY A 21 17.91 13.49 -19.36
N GLN A 22 17.09 13.01 -18.40
CA GLN A 22 17.20 13.43 -16.99
C GLN A 22 17.41 12.26 -16.01
N PRO A 23 18.26 12.40 -14.97
CA PRO A 23 18.54 11.33 -13.99
C PRO A 23 17.28 10.76 -13.32
N GLY A 24 16.24 11.58 -13.15
CA GLY A 24 14.96 11.17 -12.55
C GLY A 24 14.14 10.23 -13.44
N SER A 25 14.32 10.24 -14.76
CA SER A 25 13.51 9.39 -15.67
C SER A 25 13.98 7.93 -15.66
N GLN A 26 15.28 7.69 -15.46
CA GLN A 26 15.80 6.32 -15.33
C GLN A 26 15.22 5.60 -14.12
N PHE A 27 15.08 6.28 -12.99
CA PHE A 27 14.45 5.71 -11.79
C PHE A 27 12.99 5.32 -12.04
N LEU A 28 12.20 6.19 -12.69
CA LEU A 28 10.80 5.89 -12.99
C LEU A 28 10.63 4.73 -13.98
N ILE A 29 11.54 4.62 -14.96
CA ILE A 29 11.59 3.49 -15.88
C ILE A 29 11.88 2.18 -15.13
N GLN A 30 12.79 2.20 -14.15
CA GLN A 30 13.09 1.03 -13.33
C GLN A 30 11.87 0.57 -12.52
N LEU A 31 11.10 1.50 -11.93
CA LEU A 31 9.86 1.14 -11.23
C LEU A 31 8.86 0.42 -12.14
N LEU A 32 8.68 0.93 -13.37
CA LEU A 32 7.83 0.28 -14.38
C LEU A 32 8.35 -1.12 -14.75
N GLN A 33 9.67 -1.29 -14.88
CA GLN A 33 10.29 -2.59 -15.16
C GLN A 33 10.10 -3.59 -14.02
N LEU A 34 9.98 -3.12 -12.78
CA LEU A 34 9.63 -3.92 -11.61
C LEU A 34 8.11 -4.24 -11.52
N GLY A 35 7.32 -3.83 -12.52
CA GLY A 35 5.87 -4.07 -12.55
C GLY A 35 5.08 -3.16 -11.61
N LEU A 36 5.70 -2.08 -11.13
CA LEU A 36 5.03 -1.03 -10.38
C LEU A 36 4.47 0.01 -11.33
N TYR A 37 3.33 0.59 -10.99
CA TYR A 37 2.76 1.68 -11.77
C TYR A 37 2.32 2.84 -10.89
N ASP A 38 2.37 4.04 -11.46
CA ASP A 38 1.89 5.27 -10.83
C ASP A 38 0.36 5.32 -10.88
N VAL A 39 -0.28 5.23 -9.71
CA VAL A 39 -1.74 5.17 -9.59
C VAL A 39 -2.42 6.39 -10.21
N CYS A 40 -1.81 7.57 -10.06
CA CYS A 40 -2.35 8.81 -10.62
C CYS A 40 -2.40 8.76 -12.15
N ARG A 41 -1.35 8.24 -12.79
CA ARG A 41 -1.28 8.15 -14.25
C ARG A 41 -2.16 7.07 -14.85
N ILE A 42 -2.49 6.03 -14.10
CA ILE A 42 -3.47 5.03 -14.55
C ILE A 42 -4.89 5.55 -14.48
N LEU A 43 -5.24 6.25 -13.41
CA LEU A 43 -6.59 6.79 -13.27
C LEU A 43 -6.80 8.04 -14.14
N TYR A 44 -5.76 8.84 -14.31
CA TYR A 44 -5.82 10.14 -14.96
C TYR A 44 -4.57 10.39 -15.82
N SER A 45 -4.43 9.66 -16.93
CA SER A 45 -3.27 9.76 -17.82
C SER A 45 -2.97 11.19 -18.24
N ASP A 46 -4.03 11.95 -18.58
CA ASP A 46 -3.93 13.27 -19.22
C ASP A 46 -4.21 14.43 -18.26
N ALA A 47 -4.53 14.16 -16.99
CA ALA A 47 -4.86 15.23 -16.05
C ALA A 47 -3.60 15.91 -15.48
N GLU A 48 -3.69 17.23 -15.35
CA GLU A 48 -2.71 18.03 -14.62
C GLU A 48 -3.06 18.07 -13.13
N LEU A 49 -2.55 17.08 -12.38
CA LEU A 49 -2.66 17.03 -10.92
C LEU A 49 -1.30 17.41 -10.31
N PHE A 50 -1.23 18.58 -9.68
CA PHE A 50 0.01 19.08 -9.06
C PHE A 50 0.04 18.81 -7.57
N THR A 51 1.18 18.34 -7.07
CA THR A 51 1.35 18.03 -5.64
C THR A 51 2.27 19.03 -4.95
N HIS A 52 3.02 19.82 -5.69
CA HIS A 52 3.96 20.79 -5.14
C HIS A 52 3.84 22.13 -5.88
N GLU A 53 3.87 23.20 -5.10
CA GLU A 53 3.88 24.57 -5.61
C GLU A 53 5.14 25.30 -5.14
N LYS A 54 5.92 25.83 -6.07
CA LYS A 54 7.08 26.67 -5.76
C LYS A 54 6.66 28.13 -5.70
N TRP A 55 6.85 28.77 -4.56
CA TRP A 55 6.46 30.18 -4.36
C TRP A 55 7.66 31.13 -4.38
N ASP A 56 7.47 32.33 -4.93
CA ASP A 56 8.46 33.41 -4.84
C ASP A 56 8.33 34.09 -3.47
N LYS A 57 9.37 33.97 -2.64
CA LYS A 57 9.41 34.64 -1.32
C LYS A 57 9.29 36.16 -1.44
N ASN A 58 9.65 36.74 -2.58
CA ASN A 58 9.67 38.18 -2.80
C ASN A 58 8.42 38.71 -3.52
N LYS A 59 7.51 37.84 -4.00
CA LYS A 59 6.27 38.23 -4.69
C LYS A 59 5.06 37.49 -4.11
N CYS A 60 4.67 37.85 -2.89
CA CYS A 60 3.53 37.26 -2.18
C CYS A 60 2.14 37.44 -2.84
N LYS A 61 2.03 38.04 -4.04
CA LYS A 61 0.75 38.40 -4.67
C LYS A 61 0.51 37.80 -6.06
N SER A 62 1.46 37.06 -6.65
CA SER A 62 1.35 36.59 -8.05
C SER A 62 1.04 35.10 -8.20
N GLY A 63 0.73 34.39 -7.11
CA GLY A 63 0.59 32.93 -7.14
C GLY A 63 1.93 32.19 -7.27
N PRO A 64 1.91 30.85 -7.38
CA PRO A 64 3.13 30.06 -7.44
C PRO A 64 3.88 30.25 -8.78
N ILE A 65 5.22 30.26 -8.71
CA ILE A 65 6.13 30.38 -9.87
C ILE A 65 6.01 29.14 -10.76
N SER A 66 5.90 27.97 -10.15
CA SER A 66 5.80 26.70 -10.86
C SER A 66 5.01 25.70 -10.04
N LYS A 67 4.32 24.81 -10.74
CA LYS A 67 3.64 23.66 -10.16
C LYS A 67 4.23 22.39 -10.73
N SER A 68 4.36 21.37 -9.88
CA SER A 68 4.95 20.09 -10.26
C SER A 68 4.24 18.95 -9.53
N ARG A 69 4.21 17.77 -10.15
CA ARG A 69 3.76 16.53 -9.52
C ARG A 69 4.98 15.68 -9.20
N ILE A 70 5.47 15.80 -7.97
CA ILE A 70 6.69 15.13 -7.51
C ILE A 70 6.42 14.11 -6.42
N ASP A 71 5.19 14.08 -5.90
CA ASP A 71 4.72 13.07 -4.96
C ASP A 71 3.90 12.04 -5.72
N GLN A 72 4.18 10.76 -5.47
CA GLN A 72 3.67 9.65 -6.27
C GLN A 72 3.35 8.48 -5.36
N ILE A 73 2.31 7.71 -5.70
CA ILE A 73 2.01 6.44 -5.06
C ILE A 73 2.07 5.37 -6.14
N TRP A 74 2.97 4.43 -5.94
CA TRP A 74 3.23 3.31 -6.85
C TRP A 74 2.70 2.03 -6.24
N ILE A 75 2.00 1.22 -7.04
CA ILE A 75 1.54 -0.11 -6.61
C ILE A 75 1.89 -1.17 -7.65
N THR A 76 1.95 -2.42 -7.22
CA THR A 76 2.13 -3.55 -8.12
C THR A 76 0.84 -3.87 -8.86
N HIS A 77 0.98 -4.40 -10.08
CA HIS A 77 -0.17 -4.89 -10.82
C HIS A 77 -0.66 -6.24 -10.30
N GLU A 78 -1.69 -6.19 -9.45
CA GLU A 78 -2.46 -7.36 -9.01
C GLU A 78 -3.90 -7.28 -9.55
N PRO A 79 -4.43 -8.31 -10.25
CA PRO A 79 -5.75 -8.27 -10.86
C PRO A 79 -6.90 -7.93 -9.91
N ASP A 80 -6.74 -8.26 -8.62
CA ASP A 80 -7.75 -8.04 -7.59
C ASP A 80 -7.51 -6.82 -6.70
N VAL A 81 -6.48 -6.01 -7.03
CA VAL A 81 -6.19 -4.73 -6.39
C VAL A 81 -6.49 -3.64 -7.40
N ILE A 82 -7.67 -3.03 -7.29
CA ILE A 82 -8.17 -2.08 -8.29
C ILE A 82 -8.10 -0.68 -7.72
N PRO A 83 -7.28 0.23 -8.28
CA PRO A 83 -7.36 1.65 -7.97
C PRO A 83 -8.74 2.20 -8.32
N VAL A 84 -9.33 2.94 -7.38
CA VAL A 84 -10.66 3.54 -7.56
C VAL A 84 -10.55 5.04 -7.70
N GLU A 85 -9.69 5.67 -6.90
CA GLU A 85 -9.62 7.12 -6.80
C GLU A 85 -8.21 7.58 -6.39
N PHE A 86 -7.79 8.73 -6.90
CA PHE A 86 -6.59 9.45 -6.46
C PHE A 86 -6.98 10.90 -6.19
N LEU A 87 -6.69 11.41 -4.99
CA LEU A 87 -7.05 12.76 -4.56
C LEU A 87 -5.81 13.57 -4.18
N VAL A 88 -5.90 14.87 -4.43
CA VAL A 88 -4.92 15.87 -4.01
C VAL A 88 -5.61 16.90 -3.13
N HIS A 89 -5.17 17.00 -1.88
CA HIS A 89 -5.70 17.94 -0.91
C HIS A 89 -4.66 19.04 -0.63
N LEU A 90 -5.05 20.29 -0.84
CA LEU A 90 -4.21 21.43 -0.50
C LEU A 90 -3.92 21.41 1.00
N SER A 91 -2.65 21.25 1.35
CA SER A 91 -2.23 21.15 2.76
C SER A 91 -2.02 22.51 3.41
N GLN A 92 -2.06 23.62 2.65
CA GLN A 92 -1.75 24.96 3.15
C GLN A 92 -2.59 25.33 4.37
N MET A 93 -3.84 24.86 4.44
CA MET A 93 -4.72 25.12 5.59
C MET A 93 -4.46 24.20 6.80
N VAL A 94 -3.78 23.07 6.61
CA VAL A 94 -3.57 22.04 7.66
C VAL A 94 -2.14 22.06 8.20
N THR A 95 -1.14 22.14 7.30
CA THR A 95 0.28 21.99 7.64
C THR A 95 1.15 23.17 7.20
N ASN A 96 0.58 24.16 6.51
CA ASN A 96 1.31 25.29 5.91
C ASN A 96 2.50 24.84 5.03
N SER A 97 2.35 23.70 4.36
CA SER A 97 3.37 23.16 3.45
C SER A 97 3.15 23.62 2.01
N HIS A 98 4.25 23.68 1.26
CA HIS A 98 4.24 23.87 -0.19
C HIS A 98 3.88 22.58 -0.97
N TYR A 99 3.72 21.48 -0.24
CA TYR A 99 3.30 20.16 -0.75
C TYR A 99 1.85 19.90 -0.39
N SER A 100 1.07 19.35 -1.31
CA SER A 100 -0.28 18.86 -1.09
C SER A 100 -0.25 17.45 -0.51
N ILE A 101 -1.28 17.09 0.24
CA ILE A 101 -1.48 15.71 0.71
C ILE A 101 -2.09 14.93 -0.45
N ILE A 102 -1.50 13.79 -0.79
CA ILE A 102 -2.06 12.86 -1.77
C ILE A 102 -2.63 11.62 -1.08
N SER A 103 -3.73 11.11 -1.60
CA SER A 103 -4.37 9.91 -1.09
C SER A 103 -4.91 9.06 -2.25
N ILE A 104 -5.01 7.75 -2.02
CA ILE A 104 -5.62 6.82 -2.97
C ILE A 104 -6.64 5.93 -2.27
N THR A 105 -7.65 5.53 -3.02
CA THR A 105 -8.60 4.49 -2.63
C THR A 105 -8.36 3.26 -3.48
N LEU A 106 -8.07 2.12 -2.84
CA LEU A 106 -7.92 0.82 -3.49
C LEU A 106 -9.09 -0.09 -3.13
N ASN A 107 -9.67 -0.74 -4.13
CA ASN A 107 -10.60 -1.85 -3.92
C ASN A 107 -9.81 -3.17 -3.93
N ILE A 108 -9.70 -3.78 -2.76
CA ILE A 108 -8.99 -5.05 -2.54
C ILE A 108 -9.95 -6.23 -2.26
N SER A 109 -11.24 -6.05 -2.53
CA SER A 109 -12.26 -7.06 -2.16
C SER A 109 -12.06 -8.42 -2.84
N GLY A 110 -11.53 -8.45 -4.07
CA GLY A 110 -11.14 -9.69 -4.74
C GLY A 110 -9.91 -10.34 -4.10
N PHE A 111 -8.94 -9.52 -3.71
CA PHE A 111 -7.65 -9.97 -3.19
C PHE A 111 -7.83 -10.65 -1.82
N ILE A 112 -8.64 -10.06 -0.96
CA ILE A 112 -8.95 -10.64 0.35
C ILE A 112 -9.69 -11.99 0.19
N LYS A 113 -10.63 -12.10 -0.75
CA LYS A 113 -11.35 -13.37 -1.02
C LYS A 113 -10.41 -14.49 -1.46
N ASN A 114 -9.39 -14.17 -2.24
CA ASN A 114 -8.39 -15.14 -2.69
C ASN A 114 -7.45 -15.57 -1.57
N ASN A 115 -7.09 -14.68 -0.64
CA ASN A 115 -6.32 -15.06 0.55
C ASN A 115 -7.07 -16.05 1.47
N PHE A 116 -8.40 -15.94 1.57
CA PHE A 116 -9.19 -16.89 2.36
C PHE A 116 -9.22 -18.33 1.83
N ARG A 117 -8.87 -18.58 0.56
CA ARG A 117 -8.74 -19.96 0.04
C ARG A 117 -7.52 -20.68 0.59
N HIS A 118 -6.47 -19.94 0.96
CA HIS A 118 -5.21 -20.48 1.49
C HIS A 118 -5.09 -20.32 3.01
N CYS A 119 -6.02 -19.59 3.65
CA CYS A 119 -6.21 -19.68 5.10
C CYS A 119 -6.69 -21.08 5.47
N VAL A 120 -5.75 -21.98 5.76
CA VAL A 120 -6.04 -23.25 6.43
C VAL A 120 -6.68 -22.89 7.78
N PRO A 121 -7.88 -23.40 8.12
CA PRO A 121 -8.41 -23.28 9.46
C PRO A 121 -7.37 -23.83 10.44
N ASN A 122 -7.11 -23.08 11.52
CA ASN A 122 -6.13 -23.47 12.54
C ASN A 122 -6.38 -24.94 12.93
N GLN A 123 -5.41 -25.83 12.69
CA GLN A 123 -5.53 -27.28 12.90
C GLN A 123 -5.32 -27.68 14.38
N LEU A 124 -5.49 -26.75 15.31
CA LEU A 124 -5.65 -27.07 16.74
C LEU A 124 -7.05 -27.67 16.94
N GLN A 125 -7.24 -28.90 16.47
CA GLN A 125 -8.33 -29.75 16.90
C GLN A 125 -7.94 -30.33 18.26
N ASP A 126 -8.31 -29.61 19.32
CA ASP A 126 -8.52 -30.25 20.62
C ASP A 126 -9.70 -31.23 20.48
N PRO A 127 -9.53 -32.53 20.76
CA PRO A 127 -10.58 -33.52 20.56
C PRO A 127 -11.81 -33.33 21.47
N ASP A 128 -11.72 -32.51 22.52
CA ASP A 128 -12.67 -32.52 23.64
C ASP A 128 -13.73 -31.40 23.66
N LEU A 129 -13.90 -30.64 22.57
CA LEU A 129 -14.95 -29.63 22.50
C LEU A 129 -16.04 -29.99 21.47
N GLU A 130 -17.13 -30.55 21.99
CA GLU A 130 -18.47 -30.55 21.40
C GLU A 130 -18.95 -29.11 21.12
N ASP A 131 -18.40 -28.42 20.13
CA ASP A 131 -19.05 -27.22 19.57
C ASP A 131 -18.67 -27.00 18.10
N LYS A 132 -19.11 -27.94 17.25
CA LYS A 132 -18.87 -27.97 15.80
C LYS A 132 -19.64 -26.90 15.00
N GLN A 133 -19.73 -25.66 15.48
CA GLN A 133 -20.31 -24.57 14.68
C GLN A 133 -19.86 -23.14 15.02
N GLN A 134 -18.72 -22.93 15.72
CA GLN A 134 -18.34 -21.57 16.17
C GLN A 134 -17.04 -20.97 15.61
N ASN A 135 -16.26 -21.67 14.79
CA ASN A 135 -14.95 -21.10 14.36
C ASN A 135 -15.05 -19.98 13.32
N LYS A 136 -16.25 -19.63 12.84
CA LYS A 136 -16.49 -18.42 12.03
C LYS A 136 -17.82 -17.77 12.44
N ARG A 137 -17.75 -16.69 13.22
CA ARG A 137 -18.89 -15.79 13.44
C ARG A 137 -18.76 -14.58 12.51
N ILE A 138 -19.63 -14.49 11.51
CA ILE A 138 -19.85 -13.24 10.78
C ILE A 138 -20.82 -12.43 11.63
N VAL A 139 -20.33 -11.33 12.22
CA VAL A 139 -21.14 -10.49 13.10
C VAL A 139 -21.57 -9.24 12.33
N ASP A 140 -22.88 -9.02 12.25
CA ASP A 140 -23.46 -7.79 11.75
C ASP A 140 -23.24 -6.67 12.79
N PHE A 141 -22.38 -5.71 12.45
CA PHE A 141 -22.00 -4.62 13.35
C PHE A 141 -23.21 -3.84 13.89
N SER A 142 -24.26 -3.68 13.07
CA SER A 142 -25.47 -2.97 13.47
C SER A 142 -26.28 -3.68 14.58
N LYS A 143 -25.96 -4.95 14.84
CA LYS A 143 -26.63 -5.81 15.82
C LYS A 143 -25.74 -6.16 17.01
N ILE A 144 -24.52 -5.61 17.09
CA ILE A 144 -23.64 -5.83 18.23
C ILE A 144 -24.20 -5.06 19.42
N THR A 145 -24.44 -5.78 20.52
CA THR A 145 -24.82 -5.15 21.78
C THR A 145 -23.61 -4.55 22.48
N ASN A 146 -23.81 -3.50 23.27
CA ASN A 146 -22.74 -2.89 24.08
C ASN A 146 -22.03 -3.90 24.99
N VAL A 147 -22.75 -4.90 25.51
CA VAL A 147 -22.18 -5.96 26.36
C VAL A 147 -21.23 -6.86 25.55
N GLN A 148 -21.63 -7.28 24.35
CA GLN A 148 -20.77 -8.08 23.48
C GLN A 148 -19.52 -7.31 23.05
N TRP A 149 -19.68 -6.02 22.74
CA TRP A 149 -18.55 -5.16 22.37
C TRP A 149 -17.55 -4.98 23.51
N LYS A 150 -18.07 -4.75 24.72
CA LYS A 150 -17.25 -4.63 25.93
C LYS A 150 -16.48 -5.92 26.21
N ASN A 151 -17.15 -7.07 26.16
CA ASN A 151 -16.51 -8.37 26.39
C ASN A 151 -15.43 -8.67 25.34
N PHE A 152 -15.67 -8.34 24.07
CA PHE A 152 -14.66 -8.48 23.01
C PHE A 152 -13.43 -7.62 23.31
N THR A 153 -13.63 -6.36 23.66
CA THR A 153 -12.54 -5.42 23.95
C THR A 153 -11.72 -5.90 25.16
N GLU A 154 -12.37 -6.27 26.27
CA GLU A 154 -11.69 -6.79 27.46
C GLU A 154 -10.93 -8.11 27.21
N THR A 155 -11.41 -8.91 26.27
CA THR A 155 -10.71 -10.16 25.88
C THR A 155 -9.50 -9.84 25.02
N LEU A 156 -9.64 -8.92 24.05
CA LEU A 156 -8.55 -8.47 23.20
C LEU A 156 -7.44 -7.78 24.03
N ASP A 157 -7.80 -6.93 24.98
CA ASP A 157 -6.85 -6.24 25.86
C ASP A 157 -6.04 -7.26 26.66
N ARG A 158 -6.69 -8.29 27.22
CA ARG A 158 -6.01 -9.34 27.98
C ARG A 158 -5.06 -10.18 27.11
N GLU A 159 -5.46 -10.48 25.89
CA GLU A 159 -4.60 -11.20 24.93
C GLU A 159 -3.37 -10.36 24.56
N ILE A 160 -3.55 -9.06 24.28
CA ILE A 160 -2.44 -8.14 23.98
C ILE A 160 -1.51 -8.01 25.19
N GLU A 161 -2.04 -7.90 26.40
CA GLU A 161 -1.25 -7.86 27.64
C GLU A 161 -0.49 -9.16 27.91
N ALA A 162 -1.01 -10.29 27.44
CA ALA A 162 -0.36 -11.59 27.58
C ALA A 162 0.77 -11.82 26.56
N TRP A 163 0.88 -10.99 25.52
CA TRP A 163 1.94 -11.13 24.52
C TRP A 163 3.26 -10.58 25.05
N ASP A 164 4.29 -11.43 25.03
CA ASP A 164 5.66 -10.99 25.22
C ASP A 164 6.21 -10.46 23.88
N PHE A 165 5.93 -9.18 23.62
CA PHE A 165 6.43 -8.51 22.42
C PHE A 165 7.95 -8.50 22.33
N GLN A 166 8.66 -8.55 23.46
CA GLN A 166 10.11 -8.59 23.43
C GLN A 166 10.60 -9.94 22.91
N GLN A 167 10.00 -11.05 23.34
CA GLN A 167 10.28 -12.37 22.80
C GLN A 167 10.04 -12.44 21.29
N LEU A 168 8.92 -11.87 20.81
CA LEU A 168 8.62 -11.82 19.37
C LEU A 168 9.63 -10.99 18.57
N ILE A 169 10.10 -9.87 19.12
CA ILE A 169 11.13 -9.03 18.50
C ILE A 169 12.47 -9.77 18.47
N ASP A 170 12.82 -10.46 19.55
CA ASP A 170 14.08 -11.21 19.65
C ASP A 170 14.10 -12.39 18.66
N GLU A 171 12.98 -13.10 18.52
CA GLU A 171 12.80 -14.17 17.53
C GLU A 171 12.90 -13.65 16.09
N PHE A 172 12.25 -12.51 15.79
CA PHE A 172 12.33 -11.87 14.47
C PHE A 172 13.75 -11.42 14.12
N ASN A 173 14.47 -10.82 15.06
CA ASN A 173 15.86 -10.40 14.86
C ASN A 173 16.80 -11.60 14.66
N TYR A 174 16.56 -12.70 15.37
CA TYR A 174 17.30 -13.95 15.17
C TYR A 174 17.10 -14.51 13.75
N GLU A 175 15.86 -14.51 13.24
CA GLU A 175 15.58 -14.94 11.87
C GLU A 175 16.24 -14.07 10.80
N ILE A 176 16.34 -12.75 11.03
CA ILE A 176 17.06 -11.83 10.13
C ILE A 176 18.55 -12.18 10.10
N GLN A 177 19.18 -12.35 11.27
CA GLN A 177 20.60 -12.71 11.35
C GLN A 177 20.91 -14.03 10.64
N LEU A 178 20.04 -15.04 10.79
CA LEU A 178 20.18 -16.32 10.08
C LEU A 178 20.06 -16.22 8.56
N ARG A 179 19.38 -15.19 8.03
CA ARG A 179 19.31 -14.94 6.58
C ARG A 179 20.57 -14.24 6.09
N ASP A 180 21.02 -13.23 6.82
CA ASP A 180 22.24 -12.48 6.46
C ASP A 180 23.49 -13.37 6.48
N GLU A 181 23.58 -14.34 7.41
CA GLU A 181 24.70 -15.31 7.45
C GLU A 181 24.71 -16.27 6.25
N LYS A 182 23.55 -16.59 5.67
CA LYS A 182 23.45 -17.50 4.51
C LYS A 182 23.80 -16.84 3.19
N ASP A 183 23.73 -15.52 3.11
CA ASP A 183 24.07 -14.76 1.90
C ASP A 183 25.58 -14.46 1.80
N THR A 184 26.34 -14.61 2.90
CA THR A 184 27.80 -14.43 2.93
C THR A 184 28.64 -15.64 2.48
N ASP A 185 28.04 -16.82 2.30
CA ASP A 185 28.76 -18.03 1.83
C ASP A 185 29.02 -18.04 0.30
N GLY A 186 28.69 -16.95 -0.41
CA GLY A 186 28.81 -16.83 -1.87
C GLY A 186 30.01 -16.03 -2.41
N GLU A 187 30.84 -15.41 -1.57
CA GLU A 187 32.02 -14.63 -2.01
C GLU A 187 33.36 -15.36 -1.75
N GLU A 188 33.55 -16.52 -2.38
CA GLU A 188 34.90 -16.93 -2.82
C GLU A 188 34.91 -17.03 -4.35
N ILE A 189 35.11 -15.88 -5.01
CA ILE A 189 35.53 -15.85 -6.40
C ILE A 189 37.07 -15.95 -6.41
N LYS A 190 37.58 -17.10 -6.88
CA LYS A 190 38.96 -17.25 -7.37
C LYS A 190 39.10 -16.68 -8.78
#